data_AF-A0A533SU47-F1
#
_entry.id   AF-A0A533SU47-F1
#
_cell.length_a   1.000
_cell.length_b   1.000
_cell.length_c   1.000
_cell.angle_alpha   90.00
_cell.angle_beta   90.00
_cell.angle_gamma   90.00
#
_symmetry.space_group_name_H-M   'P 1'
#
loop_
_entity.id
_entity.type
_entity.pdbx_description
1 polymer ?
#
loop_
_entity_poly.entity_id
_entity_poly.type
_entity_poly.pdbx_seq_one_letter_code
_entity_poly.pdbx_strand_id
1 'polypeptide(L)'
;MTPFKKAILQRLLVSIGIALLLGLVVSEGSFYLQRTQLDRMPDQFELLVPAGTADRIQAGLPVPSLPDNMTFVEGDIILVKNEDSVSHQLGPIWVPAGATGKLTLENPSSYTLTCSFQPSQRLGLEVRPRVTGAIRFQGLLAVAAPTSVLVMLYLLVIKPLPQKDPPKESVEE
;
A
#
# COMPACT_ATOMS: atom_id res chain seq x y z
N MET A 1 -38.93 -4.26 -22.51
CA MET A 1 -37.76 -3.38 -22.73
C MET A 1 -37.58 -3.21 -24.24
N THR A 2 -37.49 -1.98 -24.77
CA THR A 2 -37.39 -1.76 -26.23
C THR A 2 -36.08 -2.33 -26.80
N PRO A 3 -36.03 -2.72 -28.09
CA PRO A 3 -34.81 -3.24 -28.73
C PRO A 3 -33.63 -2.27 -28.58
N PHE A 4 -33.90 -0.97 -28.65
CA PHE A 4 -32.94 0.09 -28.37
C PHE A 4 -32.35 0.01 -26.94
N LYS A 5 -33.20 -0.05 -25.91
CA LYS A 5 -32.76 -0.16 -24.51
C LYS A 5 -31.98 -1.45 -24.22
N LYS A 6 -32.40 -2.57 -24.84
CA LYS A 6 -31.72 -3.87 -24.72
C LYS A 6 -30.31 -3.83 -25.33
N ALA A 7 -30.17 -3.21 -26.51
CA ALA A 7 -28.87 -3.07 -27.17
C ALA A 7 -27.89 -2.20 -26.36
N ILE A 8 -28.37 -1.09 -25.77
CA ILE A 8 -27.53 -0.23 -24.91
C ILE A 8 -27.09 -0.98 -23.66
N LEU A 9 -28.02 -1.62 -22.95
CA LEU A 9 -27.70 -2.33 -21.71
C LEU A 9 -26.71 -3.48 -21.96
N GLN A 10 -26.90 -4.26 -23.03
CA GLN A 10 -26.00 -5.35 -23.38
C GLN A 10 -24.58 -4.84 -23.65
N ARG A 11 -24.43 -3.73 -24.39
CA ARG A 11 -23.12 -3.17 -24.72
C ARG A 11 -22.42 -2.57 -23.51
N LEU A 12 -23.17 -1.92 -22.62
CA LEU A 12 -22.66 -1.41 -21.35
C LEU A 12 -22.14 -2.55 -20.46
N LEU A 13 -22.87 -3.66 -20.37
CA LEU A 13 -22.40 -4.83 -19.62
C LEU A 13 -21.15 -5.46 -20.24
N VAL A 14 -21.10 -5.57 -21.58
CA VAL A 14 -19.92 -6.10 -22.29
C VAL A 14 -18.71 -5.18 -22.09
N SER A 15 -18.88 -3.85 -22.20
CA SER A 15 -17.76 -2.92 -22.04
C SER A 15 -17.22 -2.91 -20.61
N ILE A 16 -18.10 -2.95 -19.60
CA ILE A 16 -17.71 -3.10 -18.19
C ILE A 16 -16.99 -4.42 -17.97
N GLY A 17 -17.50 -5.53 -18.50
CA GLY A 17 -16.88 -6.85 -18.36
C GLY A 17 -15.47 -6.91 -18.94
N ILE A 18 -15.28 -6.39 -20.16
CA ILE A 18 -13.97 -6.31 -20.81
C ILE A 18 -13.02 -5.42 -20.00
N ALA A 19 -13.49 -4.26 -19.55
CA ALA A 19 -12.66 -3.32 -18.82
C ALA A 19 -12.25 -3.83 -17.43
N LEU A 20 -13.14 -4.54 -16.72
CA LEU A 20 -12.81 -5.19 -15.46
C LEU A 20 -11.78 -6.30 -15.65
N LEU A 21 -11.91 -7.12 -16.70
CA LEU A 21 -10.93 -8.16 -17.00
C LEU A 21 -9.56 -7.56 -17.29
N LEU A 22 -9.49 -6.56 -18.17
CA LEU A 22 -8.24 -5.83 -18.46
C LEU A 22 -7.66 -5.17 -17.20
N GLY A 23 -8.51 -4.51 -16.41
CA GLY A 23 -8.10 -3.87 -15.15
C GLY A 23 -7.53 -4.88 -14.15
N LEU A 24 -8.14 -6.07 -14.03
CA LEU A 24 -7.63 -7.14 -13.18
C LEU A 24 -6.27 -7.66 -13.67
N VAL A 25 -6.12 -7.89 -14.97
CA VAL A 25 -4.85 -8.37 -15.55
C VAL A 25 -3.73 -7.35 -15.34
N VAL A 26 -3.99 -6.07 -15.61
CA VAL A 26 -2.99 -5.00 -15.43
C VAL A 26 -2.66 -4.80 -13.95
N SER A 27 -3.68 -4.76 -13.09
CA SER A 27 -3.51 -4.57 -11.64
C SER A 27 -2.76 -5.74 -11.00
N GLU A 28 -3.25 -6.97 -11.15
CA GLU A 28 -2.59 -8.16 -10.58
C GLU A 28 -1.24 -8.43 -11.24
N GLY A 29 -1.09 -8.15 -12.55
CA GLY A 29 0.20 -8.24 -13.23
C GLY A 29 1.24 -7.27 -12.64
N SER A 30 0.84 -6.03 -12.38
CA SER A 30 1.70 -5.03 -11.74
C SER A 30 2.06 -5.45 -10.31
N PHE A 31 1.09 -5.95 -9.53
CA PHE A 31 1.34 -6.43 -8.18
C PHE A 31 2.23 -7.67 -8.14
N TYR A 32 2.07 -8.59 -9.08
CA TYR A 32 2.89 -9.79 -9.17
C TYR A 32 4.37 -9.43 -9.40
N LEU A 33 4.65 -8.45 -10.27
CA LEU A 33 6.01 -7.94 -10.49
C LEU A 33 6.59 -7.24 -9.25
N GLN A 34 5.74 -6.62 -8.41
CA GLN A 34 6.17 -5.86 -7.23
C GLN A 34 6.15 -6.67 -5.91
N ARG A 35 5.73 -7.95 -5.96
CA ARG A 35 5.25 -8.71 -4.79
C ARG A 35 6.29 -9.02 -3.73
N THR A 36 7.58 -8.88 -4.01
CA THR A 36 8.65 -9.43 -3.16
C THR A 36 8.86 -8.72 -1.82
N GLN A 37 8.25 -7.56 -1.54
CA GLN A 37 8.52 -6.79 -0.30
C GLN A 37 7.32 -6.04 0.35
N LEU A 38 6.16 -5.86 -0.33
CA LEU A 38 5.16 -4.84 0.07
C LEU A 38 3.81 -5.38 0.57
N ASP A 39 3.63 -6.71 0.56
CA ASP A 39 2.32 -7.35 0.69
C ASP A 39 2.16 -8.14 2.00
N ARG A 40 2.83 -7.68 3.07
CA ARG A 40 2.66 -8.24 4.42
C ARG A 40 1.77 -7.35 5.28
N MET A 41 1.14 -7.98 6.27
CA MET A 41 0.45 -7.25 7.32
C MET A 41 1.47 -6.58 8.25
N PRO A 42 1.11 -5.43 8.86
CA PRO A 42 1.91 -4.80 9.90
C PRO A 42 2.20 -5.79 11.02
N ASP A 43 3.45 -5.79 11.48
CA ASP A 43 3.92 -6.66 12.53
C ASP A 43 4.64 -5.89 13.65
N GLN A 44 4.87 -6.56 14.77
CA GLN A 44 5.59 -6.01 15.91
C GLN A 44 7.01 -6.57 15.93
N PHE A 45 8.00 -5.68 15.90
CA PHE A 45 9.41 -6.01 15.92
C PHE A 45 10.01 -5.63 17.27
N GLU A 46 10.52 -6.61 17.99
CA GLU A 46 11.23 -6.37 19.24
C GLU A 46 12.71 -6.10 18.98
N LEU A 47 13.16 -4.93 19.43
CA LEU A 47 14.54 -4.49 19.39
C LEU A 47 15.12 -4.54 20.80
N LEU A 48 15.96 -5.55 21.05
CA LEU A 48 16.61 -5.71 22.34
C LEU A 48 17.91 -4.89 22.39
N VAL A 49 17.99 -3.98 23.37
CA VAL A 49 19.23 -3.31 23.75
C VAL A 49 19.82 -4.07 24.94
N PRO A 50 20.86 -4.90 24.73
CA PRO A 50 21.41 -5.75 25.78
C PRO A 50 22.17 -4.93 26.84
N ALA A 51 22.32 -5.51 28.03
CA ALA A 51 23.12 -4.90 29.09
C ALA A 51 24.58 -4.67 28.65
N GLY A 52 25.15 -3.53 29.05
CA GLY A 52 26.51 -3.12 28.70
C GLY A 52 26.63 -2.53 27.28
N THR A 53 25.50 -2.17 26.65
CA THR A 53 25.50 -1.50 25.35
C THR A 53 26.17 -0.13 25.44
N ALA A 54 25.89 0.65 26.48
CA ALA A 54 26.51 1.93 26.75
C ALA A 54 28.05 1.82 26.83
N ASP A 55 28.56 0.84 27.57
CA ASP A 55 30.01 0.62 27.72
C ASP A 55 30.67 0.26 26.38
N ARG A 56 30.01 -0.59 25.57
CA ARG A 56 30.51 -0.95 24.23
C ARG A 56 30.58 0.25 23.31
N ILE A 57 29.58 1.12 23.34
CA ILE A 57 29.54 2.32 22.50
C ILE A 57 30.57 3.33 22.94
N GLN A 58 30.78 3.48 24.25
CA GLN A 58 31.87 4.30 24.77
C GLN A 58 33.25 3.78 24.34
N ALA A 59 33.39 2.45 24.21
CA ALA A 59 34.57 1.81 23.64
C ALA A 59 34.64 1.86 22.09
N GLY A 60 33.65 2.46 21.42
CA GLY A 60 33.58 2.54 19.95
C GLY A 60 33.24 1.22 19.26
N LEU A 61 32.79 0.21 20.00
CA LEU A 61 32.45 -1.11 19.47
C LEU A 61 30.97 -1.18 19.04
N PRO A 62 30.65 -1.83 17.91
CA PRO A 62 29.26 -2.04 17.52
C PRO A 62 28.55 -3.05 18.44
N VAL A 63 27.23 -2.95 18.46
CA VAL A 63 26.34 -3.88 19.15
C VAL A 63 25.97 -5.00 18.17
N PRO A 64 26.29 -6.28 18.45
CA PRO A 64 26.07 -7.38 17.49
C PRO A 64 24.60 -7.65 17.14
N SER A 65 23.65 -7.24 18.01
CA SER A 65 22.22 -7.51 17.84
C SER A 65 21.51 -6.53 16.90
N LEU A 66 22.18 -5.46 16.44
CA LEU A 66 21.55 -4.44 15.62
C LEU A 66 22.16 -4.34 14.21
N PRO A 67 21.39 -4.55 13.14
CA PRO A 67 21.83 -4.24 11.79
C PRO A 67 21.86 -2.72 11.55
N ASP A 68 22.70 -2.28 10.62
CA ASP A 68 22.84 -0.85 10.26
C ASP A 68 21.61 -0.28 9.55
N ASN A 69 20.90 -1.13 8.81
CA ASN A 69 19.71 -0.78 8.06
C ASN A 69 18.61 -1.83 8.29
N MET A 70 17.39 -1.36 8.50
CA MET A 70 16.22 -2.21 8.64
C MET A 70 15.10 -1.75 7.72
N THR A 71 14.37 -2.72 7.14
CA THR A 71 13.26 -2.45 6.24
C THR A 71 11.95 -2.88 6.89
N PHE A 72 11.00 -1.96 6.95
CA PHE A 72 9.69 -2.10 7.56
C PHE A 72 8.59 -1.79 6.54
N VAL A 73 7.37 -2.13 6.90
CA VAL A 73 6.16 -1.79 6.14
C VAL A 73 5.35 -0.80 6.94
N GLU A 74 4.66 0.09 6.24
CA GLU A 74 3.71 1.04 6.80
C GLU A 74 2.73 0.35 7.78
N GLY A 75 2.68 0.88 9.00
CA GLY A 75 1.91 0.37 10.13
C GLY A 75 2.71 -0.51 11.10
N ASP A 76 3.95 -0.91 10.78
CA ASP A 76 4.79 -1.69 11.68
C ASP A 76 5.06 -0.96 13.00
N ILE A 77 5.34 -1.75 14.04
CA ILE A 77 5.61 -1.25 15.38
C ILE A 77 6.96 -1.79 15.84
N ILE A 78 7.87 -0.89 16.20
CA ILE A 78 9.13 -1.26 16.86
C ILE A 78 8.94 -1.13 18.37
N LEU A 79 9.14 -2.23 19.09
CA LEU A 79 9.21 -2.30 20.54
C LEU A 79 10.67 -2.33 20.97
N VAL A 80 11.17 -1.24 21.53
CA VAL A 80 12.56 -1.15 21.99
C VAL A 80 12.60 -1.56 23.45
N LYS A 81 13.14 -2.74 23.75
CA LYS A 81 13.33 -3.23 25.12
C LYS A 81 14.74 -2.88 25.59
N ASN A 82 14.83 -1.98 26.57
CA ASN A 82 16.10 -1.57 27.13
C ASN A 82 16.45 -2.43 28.35
N GLU A 83 17.40 -3.35 28.19
CA GLU A 83 17.97 -4.15 29.28
C GLU A 83 19.29 -3.58 29.79
N ASP A 84 19.70 -2.39 29.33
CA ASP A 84 20.88 -1.70 29.80
C ASP A 84 20.61 -0.88 31.07
N SER A 85 21.70 -0.52 31.75
CA SER A 85 21.71 0.30 32.96
C SER A 85 21.53 1.80 32.66
N VAL A 86 21.67 2.21 31.40
CA VAL A 86 21.57 3.60 30.95
C VAL A 86 20.31 3.77 30.08
N SER A 87 19.74 4.98 30.11
CA SER A 87 18.63 5.32 29.24
C SER A 87 19.09 5.53 27.80
N HIS A 88 18.29 5.05 26.85
CA HIS A 88 18.60 5.10 25.43
C HIS A 88 17.53 5.82 24.62
N GLN A 89 17.93 6.43 23.51
CA GLN A 89 17.08 7.11 22.56
C GLN A 89 17.03 6.37 21.21
N LEU A 90 15.82 6.28 20.63
CA LEU A 90 15.58 5.91 19.24
C LEU A 90 14.63 6.91 18.59
N GLY A 91 15.17 7.78 17.73
CA GLY A 91 14.44 8.87 17.09
C GLY A 91 13.70 9.74 18.12
N PRO A 92 12.36 9.83 18.03
CA PRO A 92 11.57 10.64 18.95
C PRO A 92 11.33 9.96 20.32
N ILE A 93 11.59 8.65 20.45
CA ILE A 93 11.31 7.93 21.70
C ILE A 93 12.54 7.85 22.60
N TRP A 94 12.31 8.09 23.88
CA TRP A 94 13.28 7.91 24.96
C TRP A 94 12.88 6.69 25.79
N VAL A 95 13.81 5.76 25.99
CA VAL A 95 13.60 4.47 26.62
C VAL A 95 14.48 4.37 27.87
N PRO A 96 13.90 4.55 29.07
CA PRO A 96 14.61 4.39 30.32
C PRO A 96 15.20 2.99 30.51
N ALA A 97 16.18 2.87 31.40
CA ALA A 97 16.76 1.57 31.80
C ALA A 97 15.67 0.61 32.32
N GLY A 98 15.68 -0.63 31.84
CA GLY A 98 14.69 -1.66 32.19
C GLY A 98 13.29 -1.46 31.60
N ALA A 99 13.06 -0.41 30.81
CA ALA A 99 11.75 -0.10 30.22
C ALA A 99 11.63 -0.53 28.76
N THR A 100 10.40 -0.52 28.24
CA THR A 100 10.12 -0.75 26.81
C THR A 100 9.49 0.49 26.18
N GLY A 101 10.08 0.98 25.10
CA GLY A 101 9.55 2.05 24.27
C GLY A 101 8.83 1.50 23.05
N LYS A 102 7.87 2.27 22.51
CA LYS A 102 7.10 1.89 21.32
C LYS A 102 7.21 2.98 20.26
N LEU A 103 7.62 2.61 19.05
CA LEU A 103 7.68 3.49 17.89
C LEU A 103 6.81 2.90 16.77
N THR A 104 5.77 3.65 16.35
CA THR A 104 4.89 3.28 15.23
C THR A 104 5.39 3.90 13.93
N LEU A 105 5.44 3.11 12.87
CA LEU A 105 5.95 3.50 11.55
C LEU A 105 4.77 3.78 10.61
N GLU A 106 4.18 4.97 10.71
CA GLU A 106 2.91 5.27 10.04
C GLU A 106 3.05 5.70 8.59
N ASN A 107 4.19 6.28 8.20
CA ASN A 107 4.35 6.88 6.88
C ASN A 107 5.47 6.17 6.10
N PRO A 108 5.26 5.84 4.81
CA PRO A 108 6.30 5.24 3.99
C PRO A 108 7.36 6.28 3.61
N SER A 109 8.58 6.10 4.11
CA SER A 109 9.74 6.94 3.81
C SER A 109 11.04 6.26 4.24
N SER A 110 12.17 6.73 3.71
CA SER A 110 13.50 6.44 4.23
C SER A 110 13.84 7.42 5.36
N TYR A 111 13.98 6.92 6.58
CA TYR A 111 14.33 7.70 7.77
C TYR A 111 15.77 7.43 8.19
N THR A 112 16.43 8.48 8.67
CA THR A 112 17.67 8.37 9.43
C THR A 112 17.41 8.93 10.82
N LEU A 113 17.18 8.05 11.79
CA LEU A 113 16.81 8.44 13.15
C LEU A 113 18.05 8.56 14.03
N THR A 114 18.02 9.53 14.94
CA THR A 114 19.01 9.64 16.02
C THR A 114 18.92 8.39 16.91
N CYS A 115 20.05 7.74 17.17
CA CYS A 115 20.07 6.49 17.92
C CYS A 115 21.22 6.51 18.92
N SER A 116 20.95 6.27 20.21
CA SER A 116 22.01 6.27 21.22
C SER A 116 22.73 4.93 21.38
N PHE A 117 22.20 3.85 20.81
CA PHE A 117 22.74 2.50 20.94
C PHE A 117 23.58 2.06 19.71
N GLN A 118 24.06 3.02 18.91
CA GLN A 118 25.03 2.80 17.83
C GLN A 118 26.18 3.81 17.92
N PRO A 119 27.44 3.42 17.60
CA PRO A 119 28.57 4.34 17.60
C PRO A 119 28.40 5.55 16.67
N SER A 120 27.72 5.37 15.53
CA SER A 120 27.41 6.42 14.54
C SER A 120 26.37 7.44 15.02
N GLN A 121 25.71 7.14 16.14
CA GLN A 121 24.54 7.83 16.68
C GLN A 121 23.34 7.95 15.73
N ARG A 122 23.29 7.12 14.68
CA ARG A 122 22.27 7.18 13.62
C ARG A 122 21.92 5.81 13.10
N LEU A 123 20.62 5.53 13.02
CA LEU A 123 20.07 4.29 12.49
C LEU A 123 19.24 4.54 11.22
N GLY A 124 19.53 3.79 10.17
CA GLY A 124 18.77 3.81 8.92
C GLY A 124 17.53 2.91 9.02
N LEU A 125 16.36 3.49 8.73
CA LEU A 125 15.09 2.76 8.69
C LEU A 125 14.40 3.05 7.35
N GLU A 126 14.00 2.00 6.65
CA GLU A 126 13.25 2.15 5.41
C GLU A 126 11.83 1.64 5.59
N VAL A 127 10.85 2.54 5.57
CA VAL A 127 9.43 2.20 5.66
C VAL A 127 8.85 2.18 4.26
N ARG A 128 8.42 1.00 3.84
CA ARG A 128 7.83 0.78 2.52
C ARG A 128 6.31 0.94 2.57
N PRO A 129 5.68 1.43 1.48
CA PRO A 129 4.23 1.57 1.43
C PRO A 129 3.56 0.20 1.47
N ARG A 130 2.40 0.13 2.13
CA ARG A 130 1.62 -1.11 2.20
C ARG A 130 0.57 -1.15 1.10
N VAL A 131 0.47 -2.30 0.42
CA VAL A 131 -0.64 -2.54 -0.49
C VAL A 131 -1.88 -2.94 0.30
N THR A 132 -2.84 -2.02 0.45
CA THR A 132 -4.14 -2.31 1.07
C THR A 132 -5.17 -2.75 0.03
N GLY A 133 -6.21 -3.48 0.46
CA GLY A 133 -7.31 -3.88 -0.43
C GLY A 133 -8.03 -2.69 -1.08
N ALA A 134 -8.10 -1.56 -0.38
CA ALA A 134 -8.66 -0.31 -0.91
C ALA A 134 -7.81 0.24 -2.06
N ILE A 135 -6.47 0.23 -1.93
CA ILE A 135 -5.56 0.67 -3.01
C ILE A 135 -5.70 -0.24 -4.22
N ARG A 136 -5.83 -1.56 -4.03
CA ARG A 136 -6.07 -2.51 -5.13
C ARG A 136 -7.37 -2.21 -5.86
N PHE A 137 -8.44 -1.97 -5.12
CA PHE A 137 -9.74 -1.62 -5.68
C PHE A 137 -9.71 -0.29 -6.43
N GLN A 138 -9.07 0.73 -5.86
CA GLN A 138 -8.90 2.03 -6.51
C GLN A 138 -8.07 1.91 -7.80
N GLY A 139 -6.99 1.12 -7.79
CA GLY A 139 -6.19 0.84 -8.98
C GLY A 139 -7.00 0.13 -10.07
N LEU A 140 -7.81 -0.87 -9.69
CA LEU A 140 -8.73 -1.54 -10.60
C LEU A 140 -9.71 -0.56 -11.24
N LEU A 141 -10.37 0.28 -10.45
CA LEU A 141 -11.34 1.26 -10.96
C LEU A 141 -10.67 2.33 -11.83
N ALA A 142 -9.48 2.79 -11.46
CA ALA A 142 -8.73 3.79 -12.23
C ALA A 142 -8.41 3.32 -13.65
N VAL A 143 -8.22 2.01 -13.85
CA VAL A 143 -8.04 1.41 -15.19
C VAL A 143 -9.40 1.08 -15.82
N ALA A 144 -10.27 0.36 -15.10
CA ALA A 144 -11.52 -0.17 -15.67
C ALA A 144 -12.51 0.94 -16.06
N ALA A 145 -12.61 2.03 -15.30
CA ALA A 145 -13.56 3.10 -15.59
C ALA A 145 -13.32 3.77 -16.96
N PRO A 146 -12.14 4.36 -17.24
CA PRO A 146 -11.88 4.97 -18.54
C PRO A 146 -11.89 3.94 -19.69
N THR A 147 -11.35 2.73 -19.47
CA THR A 147 -11.37 1.68 -20.49
C THR A 147 -12.79 1.26 -20.86
N SER A 148 -13.72 1.19 -19.90
CA SER A 148 -15.12 0.83 -20.17
C SER A 148 -15.82 1.83 -21.07
N VAL A 149 -15.54 3.13 -20.89
CA VAL A 149 -16.07 4.21 -21.73
C VAL A 149 -15.51 4.09 -23.15
N LEU A 150 -14.19 3.90 -23.29
CA LEU A 150 -13.55 3.75 -24.60
C LEU A 150 -14.09 2.53 -25.35
N VAL A 151 -14.17 1.37 -24.71
CA VAL A 151 -14.73 0.15 -25.32
C VAL A 151 -16.17 0.37 -25.75
N MET A 152 -16.98 1.05 -24.93
CA MET A 152 -18.36 1.37 -25.29
C MET A 152 -18.44 2.27 -26.53
N LEU A 153 -17.59 3.30 -26.61
CA LEU A 153 -17.49 4.17 -27.79
C LEU A 153 -17.09 3.39 -29.03
N TYR A 154 -16.08 2.51 -28.94
CA TYR A 154 -15.67 1.65 -30.05
C TYR A 154 -16.80 0.72 -30.52
N LEU A 155 -17.56 0.14 -29.60
CA LEU A 155 -18.72 -0.70 -29.94
C LEU A 155 -19.84 0.08 -30.64
N LEU A 156 -20.03 1.36 -30.30
CA LEU A 156 -21.00 2.22 -30.99
C LEU A 156 -20.57 2.56 -32.41
N VAL A 157 -19.27 2.77 -32.63
CA VAL A 157 -18.70 3.03 -33.97
C VAL A 157 -18.76 1.79 -34.85
N ILE A 158 -18.35 0.63 -34.33
CA ILE A 158 -18.32 -0.63 -35.10
C ILE A 158 -19.73 -1.13 -35.43
N LYS A 159 -20.66 -1.00 -34.48
CA LYS A 159 -22.03 -1.48 -34.64
C LYS A 159 -22.99 -0.39 -34.17
N PRO A 160 -23.60 0.41 -35.06
CA PRO A 160 -24.52 1.46 -34.63
C PRO A 160 -25.74 0.91 -33.87
N LEU A 161 -26.41 1.76 -33.11
CA LEU A 161 -27.60 1.37 -32.36
C LEU A 161 -28.81 1.16 -33.31
N PRO A 162 -29.74 0.26 -32.97
CA PRO A 162 -31.02 0.16 -33.68
C PRO A 162 -31.76 1.52 -33.63
N GLN A 163 -32.60 1.83 -34.62
CA GLN A 163 -33.46 3.01 -34.53
C GLN A 163 -34.40 2.92 -33.32
N LYS A 164 -34.68 4.07 -32.70
CA LYS A 164 -35.69 4.20 -31.65
C LYS A 164 -37.05 4.30 -32.35
N ASP A 165 -37.99 3.41 -32.02
CA ASP A 165 -39.33 3.45 -32.59
C ASP A 165 -39.97 4.84 -32.36
N PRO A 166 -40.62 5.43 -33.39
CA PRO A 166 -41.27 6.72 -33.23
C PRO A 166 -42.40 6.64 -32.20
N PRO A 167 -42.67 7.73 -31.46
CA PRO A 167 -43.81 7.76 -30.54
C PRO A 167 -45.09 7.47 -31.31
N LYS A 168 -45.94 6.56 -30.79
CA LYS A 168 -47.26 6.32 -31.35
C LYS A 168 -48.06 7.62 -31.21
N GLU A 169 -48.24 8.31 -32.32
CA GLU A 169 -49.14 9.45 -32.43
C GLU A 169 -50.55 8.93 -32.15
N SER A 170 -51.13 9.35 -31.02
CA SER A 170 -52.53 9.09 -30.71
C SER A 170 -53.37 9.90 -31.68
N VAL A 171 -53.78 9.26 -32.77
CA VAL A 171 -54.89 9.74 -33.59
C VAL A 171 -56.14 9.58 -32.72
N GLU A 172 -56.54 10.67 -32.04
CA GLU A 172 -57.87 10.83 -31.48
C GLU A 172 -58.84 11.05 -32.65
N GLU A 173 -59.76 10.11 -32.82
CA GLU A 173 -60.94 10.18 -33.69
C GLU A 173 -62.09 10.92 -33.00
#